data_AF-A0A6B9G9B0-F1
#
_entry.id   AF-A0A6B9G9B0-F1
#
_cell.length_a   1.000
_cell.length_b   1.000
_cell.length_c   1.000
_cell.angle_alpha   90.00
_cell.angle_beta   90.00
_cell.angle_gamma   90.00
#
_symmetry.space_group_name_H-M   'P 1'
#
loop_
_entity.id
_entity.type
_entity.pdbx_description
1 polymer ?
#
loop_
_entity_poly.entity_id
_entity_poly.type
_entity_poly.pdbx_seq_one_letter_code
_entity_poly.pdbx_strand_id
1 'polypeptide(L)'
;MLYSCMNNTKWNEIRLAMVGMASPPLWKTTSLNGYKSAVDGEWFYHFSEGGYSDIQYLDVLTHSDEQHTVVGAILRAIHLPGIETSTGYRIFGYADSACNVVYL
;
A
#
# COMPACT_ATOMS: atom_id res chain seq x y z
N MET A 1 11.55 15.16 9.55
CA MET A 1 10.12 15.39 9.90
C MET A 1 9.29 14.63 8.89
N LEU A 2 8.26 13.89 9.30
CA LEU A 2 7.41 13.18 8.34
C LEU A 2 6.45 14.16 7.68
N TYR A 3 6.26 14.02 6.37
CA TYR A 3 5.23 14.72 5.61
C TYR A 3 4.35 13.69 4.89
N SER A 4 3.07 14.03 4.73
CA SER A 4 2.14 13.18 3.99
C SER A 4 2.43 13.28 2.49
N CYS A 5 2.60 12.14 1.83
CA CYS A 5 2.79 12.04 0.38
C CYS A 5 1.63 11.34 -0.33
N MET A 6 0.55 11.03 0.39
CA MET A 6 -0.64 10.34 -0.10
C MET A 6 -1.91 11.05 0.34
N ASN A 7 -3.00 10.82 -0.39
CA ASN A 7 -4.34 11.27 -0.02
C ASN A 7 -5.34 10.12 -0.09
N ASN A 8 -6.56 10.34 0.44
CA ASN A 8 -7.60 9.31 0.47
C ASN A 8 -8.00 8.82 -0.93
N THR A 9 -7.87 9.64 -1.98
CA THR A 9 -8.14 9.22 -3.35
C THR A 9 -7.16 8.14 -3.79
N LYS A 10 -5.86 8.34 -3.62
CA LYS A 10 -4.82 7.37 -3.97
C LYS A 10 -4.94 6.07 -3.16
N TRP A 11 -5.30 6.16 -1.88
CA TRP A 11 -5.59 4.97 -1.07
C TRP A 11 -6.80 4.18 -1.58
N ASN A 12 -7.87 4.89 -1.95
CA ASN A 12 -9.05 4.25 -2.53
C ASN A 12 -8.78 3.65 -3.92
N GLU A 13 -7.92 4.24 -4.73
CA GLU A 13 -7.49 3.67 -6.02
C GLU A 13 -6.82 2.31 -5.81
N ILE A 14 -5.91 2.19 -4.84
CA ILE A 14 -5.30 0.90 -4.45
C ILE A 14 -6.40 -0.08 -4.03
N ARG A 15 -7.24 0.32 -3.07
CA ARG A 15 -8.30 -0.52 -2.52
C ARG A 15 -9.21 -1.09 -3.60
N LEU A 16 -9.73 -0.23 -4.47
CA LEU A 16 -10.65 -0.62 -5.54
C LEU A 16 -9.97 -1.51 -6.58
N ALA A 17 -8.69 -1.26 -6.89
CA ALA A 17 -7.94 -2.12 -7.79
C ALA A 17 -7.76 -3.53 -7.21
N MET A 18 -7.42 -3.65 -5.92
CA MET A 18 -7.28 -4.96 -5.27
C MET A 18 -8.61 -5.70 -5.14
N VAL A 19 -9.70 -5.00 -4.80
CA VAL A 19 -11.06 -5.58 -4.79
C VAL A 19 -11.46 -6.16 -6.15
N GLY A 20 -11.00 -5.55 -7.25
CA GLY A 20 -11.27 -6.01 -8.61
C GLY A 20 -10.45 -7.22 -9.07
N MET A 21 -9.46 -7.66 -8.28
CA MET A 21 -8.61 -8.79 -8.65
C MET A 21 -9.30 -10.13 -8.37
N ALA A 22 -9.10 -11.11 -9.26
CA ALA A 22 -9.54 -12.49 -9.02
C ALA A 22 -8.82 -13.15 -7.84
N SER A 23 -7.56 -12.75 -7.59
CA SER A 23 -6.74 -13.21 -6.47
C SER A 23 -5.98 -12.01 -5.89
N PRO A 24 -6.59 -11.24 -4.97
CA PRO A 24 -5.93 -10.09 -4.36
C PRO A 24 -4.76 -10.50 -3.45
N PRO A 25 -3.71 -9.66 -3.34
CA PRO A 25 -2.61 -9.88 -2.40
C PRO A 25 -3.08 -9.72 -0.94
N LEU A 26 -2.31 -10.24 0.02
CA LEU A 26 -2.49 -9.88 1.42
C LEU A 26 -1.87 -8.50 1.68
N TRP A 27 -2.20 -7.90 2.82
CA TRP A 27 -1.68 -6.61 3.21
C TRP A 27 -1.50 -6.48 4.72
N LYS A 28 -0.70 -5.49 5.10
CA LYS A 28 -0.62 -4.97 6.47
C LYS A 28 -0.18 -3.52 6.45
N THR A 29 -0.57 -2.74 7.45
CA THR A 29 -0.16 -1.34 7.60
C THR A 29 0.77 -1.18 8.80
N THR A 30 1.60 -0.14 8.74
CA THR A 30 2.26 0.42 9.91
C THR A 30 1.80 1.85 10.10
N SER A 31 1.30 2.17 11.29
CA SER A 31 0.84 3.51 11.63
C SER A 31 1.99 4.43 12.07
N LEU A 32 1.76 5.73 12.07
CA LEU A 32 2.72 6.77 12.50
C LEU A 32 3.24 6.59 13.93
N ASN A 33 2.47 5.95 14.82
CA ASN A 33 2.87 5.63 16.19
C ASN A 33 3.71 4.33 16.29
N GLY A 34 4.02 3.69 15.17
CA GLY A 34 4.77 2.44 15.10
C GLY A 34 3.93 1.17 15.30
N TYR A 35 2.61 1.29 15.49
CA TYR A 35 1.71 0.15 15.52
C TYR A 35 1.72 -0.58 14.17
N LYS A 36 1.67 -1.91 14.20
CA LYS A 36 1.60 -2.77 13.00
C LYS A 36 0.33 -3.57 13.06
N SER A 37 -0.47 -3.53 12.00
CA SER A 37 -1.67 -4.34 11.89
C SER A 37 -1.31 -5.83 11.78
N ALA A 38 -2.30 -6.70 12.03
CA ALA A 38 -2.22 -8.08 11.56
C ALA A 38 -2.17 -8.11 10.01
N VAL A 39 -1.71 -9.24 9.46
CA VAL A 39 -1.86 -9.50 8.03
C VAL A 39 -3.33 -9.80 7.75
N ASP A 40 -3.87 -9.14 6.73
CA ASP A 40 -5.26 -9.29 6.29
C ASP A 40 -5.31 -9.44 4.76
N GLY A 41 -6.40 -9.99 4.22
CA GLY A 41 -6.67 -10.11 2.80
C GLY A 41 -7.97 -9.44 2.37
N GLU A 42 -8.72 -8.89 3.32
CA GLU A 42 -10.00 -8.23 3.05
C GLU A 42 -9.75 -6.77 2.64
N TRP A 43 -9.97 -6.47 1.36
CA TRP A 43 -9.74 -5.14 0.79
C TRP A 43 -11.02 -4.29 0.72
N PHE A 44 -12.21 -4.89 0.74
CA PHE A 44 -13.45 -4.16 0.53
C PHE A 44 -13.79 -3.24 1.70
N TYR A 45 -13.69 -3.73 2.93
CA TYR A 45 -14.08 -3.07 4.15
C TYR A 45 -12.89 -2.84 5.11
N HIS A 46 -12.18 -3.90 5.54
CA HIS A 46 -11.14 -3.81 6.58
C HIS A 46 -10.03 -2.83 6.21
N PHE A 47 -9.57 -2.83 4.96
CA PHE A 47 -8.49 -1.93 4.54
C PHE A 47 -8.84 -0.43 4.70
N SER A 48 -10.13 -0.08 4.60
CA SER A 48 -10.62 1.30 4.75
C SER A 48 -11.15 1.63 6.14
N GLU A 49 -11.25 0.63 7.02
CA GLU A 49 -11.80 0.80 8.36
C GLU A 49 -10.90 1.73 9.19
N GLY A 50 -11.49 2.73 9.85
CA GLY A 50 -10.74 3.75 10.59
C GLY A 50 -10.08 4.83 9.74
N GLY A 51 -10.08 4.70 8.41
CA GLY A 51 -9.48 5.65 7.47
C GLY A 51 -7.97 5.45 7.28
N TYR A 52 -7.34 6.37 6.54
CA TYR A 52 -5.95 6.22 6.08
C TYR A 52 -4.96 7.21 6.68
N SER A 53 -5.44 8.10 7.56
CA SER A 53 -4.70 9.31 7.97
C SER A 53 -3.47 9.02 8.82
N ASP A 54 -3.35 7.85 9.42
CA ASP A 54 -2.22 7.47 10.26
C ASP A 54 -1.33 6.40 9.61
N ILE A 55 -1.67 5.92 8.41
CA ILE A 55 -0.89 4.89 7.70
C ILE A 55 0.44 5.50 7.27
N GLN A 56 1.53 5.14 7.97
CA GLN A 56 2.88 5.52 7.58
C GLN A 56 3.27 4.79 6.29
N TYR A 57 3.02 3.47 6.23
CA TYR A 57 3.15 2.70 5.00
C TYR A 57 2.24 1.46 5.00
N LEU A 58 1.89 1.03 3.79
CA LEU A 58 1.19 -0.20 3.46
C LEU A 58 2.20 -1.18 2.86
N ASP A 59 2.30 -2.38 3.42
CA ASP A 59 2.95 -3.51 2.77
C ASP A 59 1.89 -4.33 2.02
N VAL A 60 2.06 -4.47 0.71
CA VAL A 60 1.27 -5.36 -0.16
C VAL A 60 2.07 -6.64 -0.38
N LEU A 61 1.54 -7.76 0.07
CA LEU A 61 2.22 -9.05 0.15
C LEU A 61 1.74 -9.99 -0.96
N THR A 62 2.64 -10.37 -1.85
CA THR A 62 2.33 -11.19 -3.03
C THR A 62 2.79 -12.63 -2.82
N HIS A 63 2.04 -13.60 -3.33
CA HIS A 63 2.27 -15.03 -3.08
C HIS A 63 2.70 -15.84 -4.31
N SER A 64 2.65 -15.26 -5.51
CA SER A 64 3.17 -15.87 -6.74
C SER A 64 3.77 -14.82 -7.66
N ASP A 65 4.62 -15.22 -8.60
CA ASP A 65 5.25 -14.33 -9.57
C ASP A 65 4.22 -13.66 -10.49
N GLU A 66 3.16 -14.39 -10.86
CA GLU A 66 2.06 -13.85 -11.66
C GLU A 66 1.30 -12.78 -10.89
N GLN A 67 0.93 -13.06 -9.63
CA GLN A 67 0.27 -12.07 -8.77
C GLN A 67 1.18 -10.85 -8.58
N HIS A 68 2.47 -11.07 -8.32
CA HIS A 68 3.45 -10.01 -8.13
C HIS A 68 3.55 -9.10 -9.35
N THR A 69 3.59 -9.68 -10.56
CA THR A 69 3.64 -8.94 -11.82
C THR A 69 2.40 -8.08 -12.02
N VAL A 70 1.20 -8.62 -11.78
CA VAL A 70 -0.07 -7.90 -11.95
C VAL A 70 -0.20 -6.78 -10.92
N VAL A 71 0.08 -7.05 -9.65
CA VAL A 71 0.07 -6.05 -8.57
C VAL A 71 1.04 -4.92 -8.89
N GLY A 72 2.26 -5.25 -9.30
CA GLY A 72 3.24 -4.24 -9.70
C GLY A 72 2.73 -3.35 -10.83
N ALA A 73 2.15 -3.94 -11.89
CA ALA A 73 1.60 -3.16 -13.00
C ALA A 73 0.47 -2.20 -12.55
N ILE A 74 -0.41 -2.64 -11.66
CA ILE A 74 -1.47 -1.82 -11.07
C ILE A 74 -0.87 -0.65 -10.27
N LEU A 75 0.05 -0.93 -9.35
CA LEU A 75 0.62 0.08 -8.47
C LEU A 75 1.40 1.16 -9.25
N ARG A 76 2.11 0.75 -10.31
CA ARG A 76 2.79 1.67 -11.24
C ARG A 76 1.80 2.51 -12.05
N ALA A 77 0.71 1.92 -12.52
CA ALA A 77 -0.33 2.65 -13.25
C ALA A 77 -1.03 3.71 -12.38
N ILE A 78 -1.18 3.45 -11.07
CA ILE A 78 -1.70 4.43 -10.10
C ILE A 78 -0.66 5.53 -9.80
N HIS A 79 0.62 5.28 -10.08
CA HIS A 79 1.76 6.16 -9.80
C HIS A 79 1.88 6.49 -8.31
N LEU A 80 2.31 5.49 -7.54
CA LEU A 80 2.32 5.52 -6.08
C LEU A 80 3.72 5.75 -5.52
N PRO A 81 3.85 6.50 -4.42
CA PRO A 81 5.10 6.62 -3.69
C PRO A 81 5.41 5.28 -3.01
N GLY A 82 6.36 4.53 -3.55
CA GLY A 82 6.59 3.16 -3.12
C GLY A 82 7.84 2.53 -3.70
N ILE A 83 8.14 1.35 -3.17
CA ILE A 83 9.25 0.51 -3.61
C ILE A 83 8.79 -0.93 -3.73
N GLU A 84 9.42 -1.65 -4.65
CA GLU A 84 9.36 -3.10 -4.68
C GLU A 84 10.23 -3.68 -3.57
N THR A 85 9.81 -4.81 -3.03
CA THR A 85 10.45 -5.54 -1.93
C THR A 85 10.51 -7.02 -2.28
N SER A 86 11.29 -7.79 -1.53
CA SER A 86 11.38 -9.25 -1.75
C SER A 86 10.07 -10.01 -1.54
N THR A 87 9.08 -9.41 -0.86
CA THR A 87 7.79 -10.06 -0.54
C THR A 87 6.59 -9.40 -1.22
N GLY A 88 6.82 -8.44 -2.11
CA GLY A 88 5.75 -7.62 -2.71
C GLY A 88 6.17 -6.15 -2.79
N TYR A 89 5.32 -5.25 -2.31
CA TYR A 89 5.52 -3.81 -2.45
C TYR A 89 5.29 -3.07 -1.14
N ARG A 90 5.99 -1.96 -0.95
CA ARG A 90 5.72 -1.00 0.13
C ARG A 90 5.29 0.32 -0.47
N ILE A 91 4.11 0.79 -0.06
CA ILE A 91 3.55 2.09 -0.44
C ILE A 91 3.59 3.02 0.78
N PHE A 92 4.19 4.19 0.61
CA PHE A 92 4.37 5.16 1.70
C PHE A 92 3.18 6.12 1.77
N GLY A 93 2.56 6.24 2.94
CA GLY A 93 1.64 7.34 3.24
C GLY A 93 2.35 8.59 3.74
N TYR A 94 3.46 8.37 4.45
CA TYR A 94 4.33 9.41 4.98
C TYR A 94 5.78 9.11 4.66
N ALA A 95 6.51 10.14 4.24
CA ALA A 95 7.93 10.07 3.93
C ALA A 95 8.73 11.00 4.85
N ASP A 96 9.99 10.66 5.09
CA ASP A 96 10.90 11.60 5.73
C ASP A 96 11.27 12.71 4.73
N SER A 97 11.11 13.96 5.16
CA SER A 97 11.62 15.16 4.50
C SER A 97 13.07 15.06 3.99
N ALA A 98 13.93 14.25 4.63
CA ALA A 98 15.32 14.06 4.21
C ALA A 98 15.49 13.02 3.10
N CYS A 99 14.45 12.26 2.76
CA CYS A 99 14.48 11.21 1.76
C CYS A 99 13.74 11.63 0.48
N ASN A 100 14.33 11.28 -0.67
CA ASN A 100 13.60 11.34 -1.94
C ASN A 100 12.54 10.23 -1.96
N VAL A 101 11.32 10.60 -2.29
CA VAL A 101 10.22 9.63 -2.49
C VAL A 101 10.35 9.07 -3.89
N VAL A 102 10.61 7.77 -3.96
CA VAL A 102 10.59 7.00 -5.21
C VAL A 102 9.14 6.63 -5.52
N TYR A 103 8.78 6.72 -6.80
CA TYR A 103 7.48 6.30 -7.29
C TYR A 103 7.63 5.03 -8.11
N LEU A 104 6.67 4.13 -7.94
CA LEU A 104 6.47 2.97 -8.81
C LEU A 104 5.93 3.45 -10.17
#